data_AF-A0A521RYJ3-F1
#
_entry.id   AF-A0A521RYJ3-F1
#
_cell.length_a   1.000
_cell.length_b   1.000
_cell.length_c   1.000
_cell.angle_alpha   90.00
_cell.angle_beta   90.00
_cell.angle_gamma   90.00
#
_symmetry.space_group_name_H-M   'P 1'
#
loop_
_entity.id
_entity.type
_entity.pdbx_description
1 polymer ?
#
loop_
_entity_poly.entity_id
_entity_poly.type
_entity_poly.pdbx_seq_one_letter_code
_entity_poly.pdbx_strand_id
1 'polypeptide(L)'
;MEIGLLLIAGGIATGLFGSLLGLGGGVLLVPLLTLGFDLPVREAVGVSLVCVIITSAASATVFLDRGAANLRLGMVLELFTAIGALIGG
;
A
#
# COMPACT_ATOMS: atom_id res chain seq x y z
N MET A 1 3.88 13.20 -22.04
CA MET A 1 3.48 11.79 -22.26
C MET A 1 4.42 10.82 -21.54
N GLU A 2 5.74 11.10 -21.48
CA GLU A 2 6.72 10.24 -20.78
C GLU A 2 6.51 10.14 -19.26
N ILE A 3 6.23 11.25 -18.58
CA ILE A 3 6.06 11.27 -17.11
C ILE A 3 4.89 10.38 -16.66
N GLY A 4 3.78 10.38 -17.41
CA GLY A 4 2.62 9.53 -17.11
C GLY A 4 2.95 8.04 -17.23
N LEU A 5 3.78 7.66 -18.21
CA LEU A 5 4.22 6.27 -18.37
C LEU A 5 5.13 5.82 -17.22
N LEU A 6 6.03 6.70 -16.76
CA LEU A 6 6.88 6.43 -15.60
C LEU A 6 6.07 6.27 -14.31
N LEU A 7 5.02 7.08 -14.11
CA LEU A 7 4.12 6.93 -12.97
C LEU A 7 3.36 5.61 -13.00
N ILE A 8 2.86 5.22 -14.17
CA ILE A 8 2.15 3.93 -14.34
C ILE A 8 3.12 2.77 -14.07
N ALA A 9 4.31 2.79 -14.68
CA ALA A 9 5.32 1.76 -14.49
C ALA A 9 5.78 1.67 -13.03
N GLY A 10 6.05 2.82 -12.40
CA GLY A 10 6.42 2.92 -10.99
C GLY A 10 5.31 2.38 -10.08
N GLY A 11 4.07 2.82 -10.29
CA GLY A 11 2.91 2.35 -9.53
C GLY A 11 2.68 0.85 -9.63
N ILE A 12 2.80 0.28 -10.84
CA ILE A 12 2.72 -1.18 -11.05
C ILE A 12 3.84 -1.89 -10.30
N ALA A 13 5.09 -1.43 -10.43
CA ALA A 13 6.21 -2.04 -9.74
C ALA A 13 6.04 -1.99 -8.22
N THR A 14 5.75 -0.82 -7.65
CA THR A 14 5.55 -0.66 -6.20
C THR A 14 4.34 -1.42 -5.69
N GLY A 15 3.27 -1.56 -6.49
CA GLY A 15 2.10 -2.36 -6.14
C GLY A 15 2.39 -3.86 -6.16
N LEU A 16 3.16 -4.32 -7.15
CA LEU A 16 3.59 -5.72 -7.26
C LEU A 16 4.51 -6.09 -6.09
N PHE A 17 5.58 -5.33 -5.87
CA PHE A 17 6.47 -5.56 -4.73
C PHE A 17 5.76 -5.33 -3.39
N GLY A 18 4.90 -4.32 -3.30
CA GLY A 18 4.13 -4.00 -2.10
C GLY A 18 3.16 -5.10 -1.68
N SER A 19 2.47 -5.72 -2.63
CA SER A 19 1.56 -6.84 -2.38
C SER A 19 2.30 -8.14 -2.07
N LEU A 20 3.43 -8.40 -2.74
CA LEU A 20 4.29 -9.57 -2.45
C LEU A 20 4.91 -9.51 -1.06
N LEU A 21 5.35 -8.34 -0.62
CA LEU A 21 5.95 -8.13 0.70
C LEU A 21 4.89 -8.02 1.82
N GLY A 22 3.60 -7.88 1.48
CA GLY A 22 2.52 -7.69 2.44
C GLY A 22 2.49 -6.31 3.12
N LEU A 23 3.19 -5.33 2.55
CA LEU A 23 3.34 -3.97 3.13
C LEU A 23 2.34 -2.96 2.55
N GLY A 24 1.54 -3.35 1.55
CA GLY A 24 0.57 -2.48 0.88
C GLY A 24 1.19 -1.44 -0.07
N GLY A 25 2.49 -1.53 -0.37
CA GLY A 25 3.16 -0.69 -1.39
C GLY A 25 3.48 0.75 -0.99
N GLY A 26 2.89 1.28 0.08
CA GLY A 26 3.09 2.67 0.54
C GLY A 26 4.54 3.00 0.90
N VAL A 27 5.26 2.05 1.52
CA VAL A 27 6.69 2.18 1.87
C VAL A 27 7.55 2.46 0.63
N LEU A 28 7.17 1.93 -0.53
CA LEU A 28 7.87 2.15 -1.79
C LEU A 28 7.28 3.34 -2.56
N LEU A 29 5.98 3.58 -2.47
CA LEU A 29 5.28 4.63 -3.21
C LEU A 29 5.61 6.04 -2.69
N VAL A 30 5.74 6.23 -1.38
CA VAL A 30 6.09 7.54 -0.80
C VAL A 30 7.43 8.05 -1.35
N PRO A 31 8.57 7.33 -1.22
CA PRO A 31 9.85 7.78 -1.76
C PRO A 31 9.85 7.87 -3.29
N LEU A 32 9.08 7.02 -3.99
CA LEU A 32 8.91 7.15 -5.44
C LEU A 32 8.30 8.52 -5.81
N LEU A 33 7.26 8.94 -5.09
CA LEU A 33 6.58 10.21 -5.36
C LEU A 33 7.37 11.43 -4.87
N THR A 34 8.00 11.38 -3.69
CA THR A 34 8.80 12.50 -3.17
C THR A 34 10.15 12.64 -3.86
N LEU A 35 10.92 11.57 -4.03
CA LEU A 35 12.27 11.65 -4.62
C LEU A 35 12.24 11.57 -6.15
N GLY A 36 11.27 10.84 -6.73
CA GLY A 36 11.18 10.65 -8.17
C GLY A 36 10.40 11.75 -8.89
N PHE A 37 9.43 12.38 -8.23
CA PHE A 37 8.53 13.37 -8.82
C PHE A 37 8.47 14.70 -8.07
N ASP A 38 9.33 14.90 -7.06
CA ASP A 38 9.43 16.14 -6.26
C ASP A 38 8.08 16.58 -5.64
N LEU A 39 7.20 15.61 -5.38
CA LEU A 39 5.89 15.89 -4.80
C LEU A 39 6.04 16.28 -3.31
N PRO A 40 5.27 17.25 -2.80
CA PRO A 40 5.30 17.58 -1.37
C PRO A 40 5.00 16.34 -0.54
N VAL A 41 5.80 16.10 0.52
CA VAL A 41 5.67 14.90 1.38
C VAL A 41 4.23 14.70 1.86
N ARG A 42 3.53 15.78 2.20
CA ARG A 42 2.13 15.73 2.65
C ARG A 42 1.18 15.18 1.59
N GLU A 43 1.38 15.53 0.32
CA GLU A 43 0.57 15.05 -0.80
C GLU A 43 0.95 13.62 -1.16
N ALA A 44 2.25 13.31 -1.20
CA ALA A 44 2.77 11.97 -1.48
C ALA A 44 2.25 10.93 -0.47
N VAL A 45 2.24 11.28 0.82
CA VAL A 45 1.67 10.42 1.87
C VAL A 45 0.19 10.18 1.63
N GLY A 46 -0.59 11.23 1.34
CA GLY A 46 -2.02 11.10 1.06
C GLY A 46 -2.31 10.18 -0.14
N VAL A 47 -1.61 10.39 -1.26
CA VAL A 47 -1.74 9.54 -2.46
C VAL A 47 -1.33 8.09 -2.16
N SER A 48 -0.26 7.90 -1.39
CA SER A 48 0.21 6.56 -1.02
C SER A 48 -0.80 5.79 -0.19
N LEU A 49 -1.48 6.44 0.77
CA LEU A 49 -2.48 5.79 1.61
C LEU A 49 -3.68 5.33 0.78
N VAL A 50 -4.17 6.16 -0.14
CA VAL A 50 -5.26 5.77 -1.05
C VAL A 50 -4.84 4.56 -1.90
N CYS A 51 -3.62 4.57 -2.43
CA CYS A 51 -3.08 3.48 -3.24
C CYS A 51 -2.92 2.18 -2.42
N VAL A 52 -2.44 2.28 -1.18
CA VAL A 52 -2.32 1.17 -0.22
C VAL A 52 -3.68 0.56 0.07
N ILE A 53 -4.71 1.37 0.32
CA ILE A 53 -6.06 0.87 0.61
C ILE A 53 -6.59 0.07 -0.58
N ILE A 54 -6.47 0.61 -1.80
CA ILE A 54 -6.97 -0.04 -3.02
C ILE A 54 -6.22 -1.36 -3.28
N THR A 55 -4.89 -1.34 -3.21
CA THR A 55 -4.05 -2.52 -3.47
C THR A 55 -4.19 -3.59 -2.39
N SER A 56 -4.33 -3.20 -1.12
CA SER A 56 -4.58 -4.11 -0.01
C SER A 56 -5.96 -4.77 -0.15
N ALA A 57 -7.00 -4.00 -0.46
CA ALA A 57 -8.34 -4.55 -0.69
C ALA A 57 -8.36 -5.53 -1.87
N ALA A 58 -7.74 -5.16 -3.00
CA ALA A 58 -7.68 -5.98 -4.20
C ALA A 58 -6.86 -7.27 -4.00
N SER A 59 -5.77 -7.23 -3.24
CA SER A 59 -4.98 -8.42 -2.94
C SER A 59 -5.68 -9.30 -1.90
N ALA A 60 -6.29 -8.71 -0.87
CA ALA A 60 -7.02 -9.44 0.17
C ALA A 60 -8.16 -10.29 -0.40
N THR A 61 -8.95 -9.77 -1.33
CA THR A 61 -10.01 -10.56 -1.98
C THR A 61 -9.44 -11.79 -2.70
N VAL A 62 -8.35 -11.63 -3.44
CA VAL A 62 -7.67 -12.74 -4.13
C VAL A 62 -7.11 -13.77 -3.15
N PHE A 63 -6.54 -13.34 -2.02
CA PHE A 63 -6.03 -14.27 -0.99
C PHE A 63 -7.15 -15.02 -0.27
N LEU A 64 -8.31 -14.37 -0.07
CA LEU A 64 -9.49 -14.98 0.53
C LEU A 64 -10.13 -16.01 -0.39
N ASP A 65 -10.30 -15.68 -1.67
CA ASP A 65 -10.84 -16.60 -2.68
C ASP A 65 -9.99 -17.87 -2.83
N ARG A 66 -8.66 -17.74 -2.64
CA ARG A 66 -7.72 -18.87 -2.68
C ARG A 66 -7.67 -19.67 -1.38
N GLY A 67 -8.42 -19.29 -0.34
CA GLY A 67 -8.38 -19.92 0.98
C GLY A 67 -7.02 -19.79 1.68
N ALA A 68 -6.16 -18.88 1.22
CA ALA A 68 -4.80 -18.69 1.72
C ALA A 68 -4.73 -17.73 2.92
N ALA A 69 -5.82 -16.98 3.18
CA ALA A 69 -5.91 -16.02 4.28
C ALA A 69 -6.84 -16.52 5.40
N ASN A 70 -6.33 -16.49 6.64
CA ASN A 70 -7.14 -16.76 7.83
C ASN A 70 -7.74 -15.45 8.35
N LEU A 71 -9.01 -15.22 8.01
CA LEU A 71 -9.73 -13.99 8.34
C LEU A 71 -9.83 -13.73 9.86
N ARG A 72 -9.90 -14.80 10.66
CA ARG A 72 -9.97 -14.69 12.13
C ARG A 72 -8.66 -14.13 12.70
N LEU A 73 -7.52 -14.64 12.23
CA LEU A 73 -6.21 -14.08 12.60
C LEU A 73 -6.03 -12.66 12.05
N GLY A 74 -6.43 -12.44 10.80
CA GLY A 74 -6.36 -11.12 10.14
C GLY A 74 -7.07 -10.03 10.95
N MET A 75 -8.33 -10.26 11.34
CA MET A 75 -9.12 -9.31 12.12
C MET A 75 -8.55 -9.04 13.52
N VAL A 76 -8.02 -10.07 14.18
CA VAL A 76 -7.39 -9.91 15.50
C VAL A 76 -6.14 -9.05 15.37
N LEU A 77 -5.27 -9.34 14.39
CA LEU A 77 -4.06 -8.58 14.15
C LEU A 77 -4.38 -7.14 13.75
N GLU A 78 -5.34 -6.94 12.84
CA GLU A 78 -5.78 -5.61 12.39
C GLU A 78 -6.23 -4.74 13.57
N LEU A 79 -7.03 -5.29 14.49
CA LEU A 79 -7.49 -4.55 15.67
C LEU A 79 -6.31 -4.10 16.55
N PHE A 80 -5.38 -5.01 16.87
CA PHE A 80 -4.22 -4.67 17.68
C PHE A 80 -3.31 -3.66 16.96
N THR A 81 -3.11 -3.81 15.65
CA THR A 81 -2.31 -2.88 14.84
C THR A 81 -2.97 -1.51 14.76
N ALA A 82 -4.29 -1.43 14.57
CA ALA A 82 -5.02 -0.15 14.51
C ALA A 82 -4.96 0.59 15.85
N ILE A 83 -5.21 -0.12 16.96
CA ILE A 83 -5.08 0.46 18.31
C ILE A 83 -3.64 0.90 18.57
N GLY A 84 -2.66 0.06 18.21
CA GLY A 84 -1.24 0.39 18.34
C GLY A 84 -0.83 1.60 17.52
N ALA A 85 -1.36 1.76 16.31
CA ALA A 85 -1.12 2.92 15.45
C ALA A 85 -1.75 4.20 16.00
N LEU A 86 -2.94 4.11 16.62
CA LEU A 86 -3.61 5.25 17.25
C LEU A 86 -2.91 5.72 18.53
N ILE A 87 -2.35 4.80 19.32
CA ILE A 87 -1.66 5.12 20.57
C ILE A 87 -0.20 5.53 20.32
N GLY A 88 0.45 4.90 19.32
CA GLY A 88 1.87 5.10 19.02
C GLY A 88 2.17 6.20 17.99
N GLY A 89 1.18 6.63 17.21
CA GLY A 89 1.26 7.80 16.35
C GLY A 89 1.15 9.10 17.13
#